data_AF-A0A7C7PXD5-F1
#
_entry.id   AF-A0A7C7PXD5-F1
#
_cell.length_a   1.000
_cell.length_b   1.000
_cell.length_c   1.000
_cell.angle_alpha   90.00
_cell.angle_beta   90.00
_cell.angle_gamma   90.00
#
_symmetry.space_group_name_H-M   'P 1'
#
loop_
_entity.id
_entity.type
_entity.pdbx_description
1 polymer ?
#
loop_
_entity_poly.entity_id
_entity_poly.type
_entity_poly.pdbx_seq_one_letter_code
_entity_poly.pdbx_strand_id
1 'polypeptide(L)'
;MKMSHTIFGKDVYNLNFGMLMVLTAVEVGAVAASVQELITTQMVIFVLVSIGVVKFLGIAGVFMHLRMQDDSNILTLTALFPAGFIILMVIFIGLTSPGSPDALPAWCRPPGY
;
A
#
# COMPACT_ATOMS: atom_id res chain seq x y z
N MET A 1 6.70 12.61 29.32
CA MET A 1 5.99 13.32 28.24
C MET A 1 4.92 12.39 27.70
N LYS A 2 3.64 12.64 27.99
CA LYS A 2 2.53 11.70 27.74
C LYS A 2 1.88 12.06 26.40
N MET A 3 2.40 11.52 25.30
CA MET A 3 1.84 11.72 23.95
C MET A 3 0.84 10.61 23.65
N SER A 4 -0.28 10.56 24.39
CA SER A 4 -1.43 9.75 23.99
C SER A 4 -2.32 10.63 23.13
N HIS A 5 -2.01 10.70 21.83
CA HIS A 5 -2.96 11.25 20.87
C HIS A 5 -4.16 10.31 20.87
N THR A 6 -5.30 10.84 21.28
CA THR A 6 -6.57 10.13 21.23
C THR A 6 -7.41 10.72 20.12
N ILE A 7 -7.97 9.86 19.27
CA ILE A 7 -8.94 10.25 18.25
C ILE A 7 -10.23 9.54 18.65
N PHE A 8 -11.31 10.31 18.85
CA PHE A 8 -12.59 9.82 19.43
C PHE A 8 -12.46 9.16 20.81
N GLY A 9 -11.54 9.64 21.65
CA GLY A 9 -11.34 9.09 23.00
C GLY A 9 -10.71 7.69 23.04
N LYS A 10 -10.33 7.14 21.89
CA LYS A 10 -9.54 5.90 21.77
C LYS A 10 -8.12 6.23 21.36
N ASP A 11 -7.20 5.37 21.78
CA ASP A 11 -5.80 5.43 21.36
C ASP A 11 -5.71 5.36 19.81
N VAL A 12 -5.01 6.32 19.22
CA VAL A 12 -4.86 6.44 17.76
C VAL A 12 -4.21 5.21 17.14
N TYR A 13 -3.28 4.55 17.84
CA TYR A 13 -2.67 3.32 17.35
C TYR A 13 -3.69 2.19 17.28
N ASN A 14 -4.52 2.04 18.31
CA ASN A 14 -5.50 0.96 18.37
C ASN A 14 -6.64 1.16 17.36
N LEU A 15 -7.05 2.42 17.14
CA LEU A 15 -8.03 2.75 16.12
C LEU A 15 -7.49 2.47 14.71
N ASN A 16 -6.27 2.91 14.41
CA ASN A 16 -5.64 2.68 13.11
C ASN A 16 -5.37 1.19 12.88
N PHE A 17 -4.90 0.45 13.91
CA PHE A 17 -4.74 -1.00 13.83
C PHE A 17 -6.06 -1.70 13.48
N GLY A 18 -7.14 -1.37 14.18
CA GLY A 18 -8.47 -1.93 13.88
C GLY A 18 -8.93 -1.63 12.45
N MET A 19 -8.73 -0.40 11.97
CA MET A 19 -9.03 -0.02 10.59
C MET A 19 -8.22 -0.86 9.58
N LEU A 20 -6.92 -1.01 9.79
CA LEU A 20 -6.05 -1.79 8.90
C LEU A 20 -6.45 -3.27 8.87
N MET A 21 -6.86 -3.85 9.99
CA MET A 21 -7.35 -5.23 10.04
C MET A 21 -8.64 -5.41 9.25
N VAL A 22 -9.61 -4.49 9.38
CA VAL A 22 -10.85 -4.52 8.60
C VAL A 22 -10.56 -4.39 7.10
N LEU A 23 -9.73 -3.43 6.71
CA LEU A 23 -9.33 -3.24 5.32
C LEU A 23 -8.64 -4.50 4.75
N THR A 24 -7.80 -5.16 5.55
CA THR A 24 -7.15 -6.42 5.16
C THR A 24 -8.15 -7.56 4.98
N ALA A 25 -9.15 -7.67 5.86
CA ALA A 25 -10.21 -8.64 5.69
C ALA A 25 -11.01 -8.43 4.38
N VAL A 26 -11.23 -7.16 4.01
CA VAL A 26 -11.87 -6.82 2.72
C VAL A 26 -11.00 -7.21 1.53
N GLU A 27 -9.69 -6.97 1.57
CA GLU A 27 -8.76 -7.38 0.50
C GLU A 27 -8.78 -8.91 0.29
N VAL A 28 -8.69 -9.68 1.38
CA VAL A 28 -8.76 -11.14 1.32
C VAL A 28 -10.13 -11.60 0.81
N GLY A 29 -11.22 -10.95 1.26
CA GLY A 29 -12.57 -11.22 0.79
C GLY A 29 -12.75 -10.95 -0.70
N ALA A 30 -12.16 -9.87 -1.22
CA ALA A 30 -12.19 -9.54 -2.64
C ALA A 30 -11.44 -10.59 -3.48
N VAL A 31 -10.25 -11.01 -3.03
CA VAL A 31 -9.50 -12.09 -3.72
C VAL A 31 -10.28 -13.41 -3.68
N ALA A 32 -10.91 -13.76 -2.56
CA ALA A 32 -11.74 -14.95 -2.47
C ALA A 32 -12.94 -14.88 -3.44
N ALA A 33 -13.62 -13.73 -3.52
CA ALA A 33 -14.73 -13.51 -4.44
C ALA A 33 -14.29 -13.60 -5.92
N SER A 34 -13.05 -13.20 -6.24
CA SER A 34 -12.53 -13.29 -7.60
C SER A 34 -12.20 -14.71 -8.03
N VAL A 35 -11.69 -15.52 -7.11
CA VAL A 35 -11.42 -16.95 -7.35
C VAL A 35 -12.74 -17.69 -7.59
N GLN A 36 -13.83 -17.25 -6.98
CA GLN A 36 -15.19 -17.77 -7.20
C GLN A 36 -15.91 -17.14 -8.40
N GLU A 37 -15.21 -16.33 -9.21
CA GLU A 37 -15.74 -15.62 -10.38
C GLU A 37 -16.95 -14.69 -10.07
N LEU A 38 -17.14 -14.30 -8.81
CA LEU A 38 -18.21 -13.39 -8.39
C LEU A 38 -17.93 -11.93 -8.76
N ILE A 39 -16.65 -11.58 -8.90
CA ILE A 39 -16.18 -10.26 -9.31
C ILE A 39 -15.09 -10.38 -10.36
N THR A 40 -15.01 -9.39 -11.25
CA THR A 40 -14.03 -9.38 -12.36
C THR A 40 -12.62 -9.10 -11.84
N THR A 41 -11.60 -9.57 -12.58
CA THR A 41 -10.19 -9.31 -12.26
C THR A 41 -9.89 -7.81 -12.13
N GLN A 42 -10.50 -6.98 -12.97
CA GLN A 42 -10.33 -5.53 -12.92
C GLN A 42 -10.92 -4.91 -11.64
N MET A 43 -12.06 -5.42 -11.16
CA MET A 43 -12.64 -4.97 -9.89
C MET A 43 -11.76 -5.33 -8.69
N VAL A 44 -11.15 -6.51 -8.71
CA VAL A 44 -10.25 -6.97 -7.64
C VAL A 44 -9.02 -6.10 -7.57
N ILE A 45 -8.38 -5.84 -8.72
CA ILE A 45 -7.20 -4.97 -8.81
C ILE A 45 -7.56 -3.59 -8.28
N PHE A 46 -8.71 -3.05 -8.67
CA PHE A 46 -9.18 -1.75 -8.17
C PHE A 46 -9.35 -1.73 -6.65
N VAL A 47 -9.97 -2.76 -6.06
CA VAL A 47 -10.13 -2.89 -4.60
C VAL A 47 -8.77 -2.98 -3.90
N LEU A 48 -7.87 -3.86 -4.37
CA LEU A 48 -6.55 -4.05 -3.77
C LEU A 48 -5.70 -2.76 -3.84
N VAL A 49 -5.69 -2.07 -4.98
CA VAL A 49 -4.90 -0.84 -5.15
C VAL A 49 -5.49 0.29 -4.31
N SER A 50 -6.81 0.50 -4.35
CA SER A 50 -7.45 1.58 -3.59
C SER A 50 -7.29 1.39 -2.07
N ILE A 51 -7.50 0.18 -1.56
CA ILE A 51 -7.29 -0.14 -0.15
C ILE A 51 -5.80 -0.03 0.21
N GLY A 52 -4.90 -0.53 -0.65
CA GLY A 52 -3.46 -0.42 -0.46
C GLY A 52 -2.99 1.02 -0.27
N VAL A 53 -3.53 1.97 -1.05
CA VAL A 53 -3.23 3.41 -0.89
C VAL A 53 -3.72 3.94 0.46
N VAL A 54 -4.95 3.63 0.86
CA VAL A 54 -5.49 4.08 2.16
C VAL A 54 -4.68 3.52 3.32
N LYS A 55 -4.34 2.22 3.28
CA LYS A 55 -3.51 1.57 4.30
C LYS A 55 -2.12 2.17 4.36
N PHE A 56 -1.50 2.44 3.21
CA PHE A 56 -0.19 3.09 3.13
C PHE A 56 -0.21 4.42 3.87
N LEU A 57 -1.21 5.27 3.63
CA LEU A 57 -1.35 6.56 4.34
C LEU A 57 -1.56 6.39 5.84
N GLY A 58 -2.37 5.41 6.26
CA GLY A 58 -2.61 5.10 7.68
C GLY A 58 -1.33 4.64 8.39
N ILE A 59 -0.51 3.80 7.75
CA ILE A 59 0.75 3.32 8.31
C ILE A 59 1.80 4.43 8.33
N ALA A 60 1.96 5.15 7.22
CA ALA A 60 2.88 6.26 7.08
C ALA A 60 2.62 7.35 8.13
N GLY A 61 1.35 7.75 8.29
CA GLY A 61 0.97 8.79 9.23
C GLY A 61 1.13 8.36 10.69
N VAL A 62 0.58 7.20 11.08
CA VAL A 62 0.45 6.82 12.49
C VAL A 62 1.61 5.96 12.99
N PHE A 63 1.95 4.88 12.27
CA PHE A 63 2.96 3.92 12.75
C PHE A 63 4.39 4.35 12.44
N MET A 64 4.60 5.03 11.30
CA MET A 64 5.90 5.58 10.91
C MET A 64 6.13 7.02 11.41
N HIS A 65 5.15 7.61 12.10
CA HIS A 65 5.24 8.96 12.67
C HIS A 65 5.58 10.07 11.67
N LEU A 66 5.28 9.85 10.38
CA LEU A 66 5.52 10.86 9.34
C LEU A 66 4.54 12.03 9.46
N ARG A 67 3.45 11.88 10.22
CA ARG A 67 2.54 12.95 10.61
C ARG A 67 2.26 12.81 12.11
N MET A 68 1.86 13.90 12.78
CA MET A 68 1.43 13.93 14.20
C MET A 68 2.53 14.07 15.28
N GLN A 69 3.80 14.30 14.94
CA GLN A 69 4.87 14.62 15.90
C GLN A 69 5.63 15.89 15.50
N ASP A 70 6.31 16.50 16.47
CA ASP A 70 7.05 17.75 16.28
C ASP A 70 8.18 17.60 15.23
N ASP A 71 8.80 16.41 15.17
CA ASP A 71 9.87 16.09 14.20
C ASP A 71 9.34 15.45 12.88
N SER A 72 8.02 15.37 12.68
CA SER A 72 7.43 14.69 11.51
C SER A 72 7.85 15.27 10.15
N ASN A 73 8.18 16.56 10.08
CA ASN A 73 8.55 17.22 8.81
C ASN A 73 9.87 16.69 8.24
N ILE A 74 10.90 16.51 9.06
CA ILE A 74 12.20 16.01 8.58
C ILE A 74 12.11 14.52 8.20
N LEU A 75 11.37 13.74 8.99
CA LEU A 75 11.12 12.31 8.71
C LEU A 75 10.34 12.11 7.41
N THR A 76 9.35 12.97 7.12
CA THR A 76 8.61 12.91 5.86
C THR A 76 9.47 13.29 4.67
N LEU A 77 10.32 14.31 4.81
CA LEU A 77 11.20 14.76 3.75
C LEU A 77 12.22 13.67 3.38
N THR A 78 12.79 12.99 4.37
CA THR A 78 13.74 11.89 4.14
C THR A 78 13.04 10.64 3.61
N ALA A 79 11.76 10.41 3.90
CA ALA A 79 10.97 9.34 3.30
C ALA A 79 10.54 9.62 1.85
N LEU A 80 10.33 10.89 1.48
CA LEU A 80 9.94 11.31 0.13
C LEU A 80 11.04 11.10 -0.90
N PHE A 81 12.31 11.26 -0.53
CA PHE A 81 13.45 11.05 -1.43
C PHE A 81 13.53 9.62 -2.00
N PRO A 82 13.60 8.54 -1.17
CA PRO A 82 13.63 7.17 -1.67
C PRO A 82 12.31 6.79 -2.35
N ALA A 83 11.16 7.29 -1.89
CA ALA A 83 9.89 7.07 -2.58
C ALA A 83 9.89 7.66 -4.00
N GLY A 84 10.35 8.91 -4.14
CA GLY A 84 10.52 9.57 -5.44
C GLY A 84 11.50 8.81 -6.33
N PHE A 85 12.64 8.37 -5.77
CA PHE A 85 13.61 7.57 -6.51
C PHE A 85 13.03 6.25 -7.03
N ILE A 86 12.27 5.51 -6.20
CA ILE A 86 11.60 4.27 -6.61
C ILE A 86 10.58 4.55 -7.72
N ILE A 87 9.78 5.62 -7.60
CA ILE A 87 8.81 6.01 -8.63
C ILE A 87 9.53 6.29 -9.95
N LEU A 88 10.64 7.04 -9.91
CA LEU A 88 11.45 7.29 -11.10
C LEU A 88 12.00 5.97 -11.67
N MET A 89 12.53 5.07 -10.84
CA MET A 89 13.02 3.77 -11.31
C MET A 89 11.91 2.97 -12.00
N VAL A 90 10.72 2.87 -11.42
CA VAL A 90 9.59 2.12 -12.02
C VAL A 90 9.15 2.75 -13.33
N ILE A 91 9.05 4.08 -13.41
CA ILE A 91 8.66 4.79 -14.63
C ILE A 91 9.74 4.62 -15.71
N PHE A 92 11.00 4.89 -15.39
CA PHE A 92 12.08 4.82 -16.38
C PHE A 92 12.37 3.39 -16.82
N ILE A 93 12.43 2.41 -15.91
CA ILE A 93 12.60 1.00 -16.30
C ILE A 93 11.39 0.51 -17.10
N GLY A 94 10.18 0.89 -16.67
CA GLY A 94 8.93 0.54 -17.34
C GLY A 94 8.82 1.11 -18.76
N LEU A 95 9.33 2.32 -18.99
CA LEU A 95 9.27 3.00 -20.28
C LEU A 95 10.46 2.71 -21.20
N THR A 96 11.64 2.38 -20.66
CA THR A 96 12.87 2.20 -21.46
C THR A 96 13.21 0.74 -21.74
N SER A 97 12.50 -0.23 -21.15
CA SER A 97 12.72 -1.65 -21.41
C SER A 97 11.57 -2.27 -22.22
N PRO A 98 11.81 -2.76 -23.46
CA PRO A 98 10.77 -3.38 -24.27
C PRO A 98 10.22 -4.63 -23.57
N GLY A 99 8.90 -4.69 -23.37
CA GLY A 99 8.21 -5.81 -22.72
C GLY A 99 8.20 -5.78 -21.18
N SER A 100 8.57 -4.66 -20.53
CA SER A 100 8.75 -4.60 -19.07
C SER A 100 7.60 -5.17 -18.20
N PRO A 101 6.31 -4.93 -18.47
CA PRO A 101 5.22 -5.58 -17.72
C PRO A 101 4.81 -6.94 -18.31
N ASP A 102 4.79 -7.05 -19.64
CA ASP A 102 4.21 -8.19 -20.36
C ASP A 102 5.18 -9.39 -20.47
N ALA A 103 6.48 -9.18 -20.22
CA ALA A 103 7.49 -10.23 -20.17
C ALA A 103 7.65 -10.85 -18.77
N LEU A 104 7.07 -10.25 -17.71
CA LEU A 104 7.10 -10.80 -16.35
C LEU A 104 6.51 -12.22 -16.26
N PRO A 105 5.39 -12.56 -16.93
CA PRO A 105 4.88 -13.92 -16.94
C PRO A 105 5.85 -14.92 -17.57
N ALA A 106 6.67 -14.52 -18.53
CA ALA A 106 7.67 -15.38 -19.16
C ALA A 106 8.88 -15.64 -18.24
N TRP A 107 9.20 -14.70 -17.34
CA TRP A 107 10.24 -14.89 -16.32
C TRP A 107 9.75 -15.76 -15.15
N CYS A 108 8.50 -15.60 -14.73
CA CYS A 108 7.93 -16.36 -13.61
C CYS A 108 7.49 -17.79 -13.99
N ARG A 109 7.44 -18.15 -15.27
CA ARG A 109 7.04 -19.49 -15.74
C ARG A 109 8.26 -20.33 -16.13
N PRO A 110 8.30 -21.62 -15.77
CA PRO A 110 9.32 -22.54 -16.26
C PRO A 110 9.26 -22.63 -17.80
N PRO A 111 10.39 -22.81 -18.50
CA PRO A 111 10.39 -22.94 -19.94
C PRO A 111 9.56 -24.16 -20.39
N GLY A 112 8.53 -23.93 -21.20
CA GLY A 112 7.71 -24.99 -21.82
C GLY A 112 6.20 -24.95 -21.54
N TYR A 113 5.69 -23.94 -20.82
CA TYR A 113 4.25 -23.72 -20.56
C TYR A 113 3.81 -22.31 -20.96
#